data_AF-A0A840I6Y0-F1
#
_entry.id   AF-A0A840I6Y0-F1
#
_cell.length_a   1.000
_cell.length_b   1.000
_cell.length_c   1.000
_cell.angle_alpha   90.00
_cell.angle_beta   90.00
_cell.angle_gamma   90.00
#
_symmetry.space_group_name_H-M   'P 1'
#
loop_
_entity.id
_entity.type
_entity.pdbx_description
1 polymer ?
#
loop_
_entity_poly.entity_id
_entity_poly.type
_entity_poly.pdbx_seq_one_letter_code
_entity_poly.pdbx_strand_id
1 'polypeptide(L)'
;MTLAQYVRRRTGLPLGANGSLEAMLGRAFGARSFAGFWRYWNPIFGYYLLYRVYTPTSKVVPRPVALVVTFLACGALHDAVTLAVRGSTAFLFTTIFAFFAGGVLLGEAARLDLSRAPRPARAAIHLAYLASCILAAYALRAAVPGWLSL
;
A
#
# COMPACT_ATOMS: atom_id res chain seq x y z
N MET A 1 -11.23 5.06 18.06
CA MET A 1 -10.30 3.92 18.21
C MET A 1 -8.88 4.47 18.28
N THR A 2 -8.09 4.10 19.28
CA THR A 2 -6.70 4.55 19.44
C THR A 2 -5.75 3.80 18.49
N LEU A 3 -4.52 4.31 18.31
CA LEU A 3 -3.48 3.62 17.53
C LEU A 3 -3.21 2.22 18.07
N ALA A 4 -3.04 2.07 19.38
CA ALA A 4 -2.79 0.78 20.01
C ALA A 4 -3.94 -0.23 19.76
N GLN A 5 -5.19 0.22 19.85
CA GLN A 5 -6.36 -0.61 19.52
C GLN A 5 -6.39 -0.99 18.04
N TYR A 6 -6.06 -0.04 17.14
CA TYR A 6 -5.99 -0.30 15.70
C TYR A 6 -4.92 -1.35 15.38
N VAL A 7 -3.70 -1.19 15.90
CA VAL A 7 -2.59 -2.12 15.68
C VAL A 7 -2.97 -3.51 16.20
N ARG A 8 -3.49 -3.61 17.43
CA ARG A 8 -3.93 -4.89 17.99
C ARG A 8 -5.01 -5.56 17.13
N ARG A 9 -5.94 -4.79 16.55
CA ARG A 9 -6.94 -5.31 15.61
C ARG A 9 -6.31 -5.84 14.30
N ARG A 10 -5.22 -5.24 13.82
CA ARG A 10 -4.57 -5.63 12.55
C ARG A 10 -3.58 -6.78 12.71
N THR A 11 -2.78 -6.77 13.77
CA THR A 11 -1.71 -7.76 13.99
C THR A 11 -2.16 -8.87 14.93
N GLY A 12 -3.05 -8.60 15.87
CA GLY A 12 -3.40 -9.49 16.98
C GLY A 12 -2.53 -9.25 18.22
N LEU A 13 -1.51 -8.41 18.11
CA LEU A 13 -0.51 -8.15 19.15
C LEU A 13 -0.58 -6.69 19.63
N PRO A 14 -0.23 -6.39 20.90
CA PRO A 14 -0.06 -5.02 21.37
C PRO A 14 0.95 -4.23 20.53
N LEU A 15 0.80 -2.90 20.50
CA LEU A 15 1.77 -2.03 19.85
C LEU A 15 3.15 -2.19 20.52
N GLY A 16 4.19 -2.43 19.73
CA GLY A 16 5.56 -2.61 20.22
C GLY A 16 5.87 -4.01 20.76
N ALA A 17 4.94 -4.97 20.65
CA ALA A 17 5.19 -6.35 21.09
C ALA A 17 6.21 -7.07 20.19
N ASN A 18 6.97 -8.00 20.78
CA ASN A 18 7.84 -8.91 20.05
C ASN A 18 7.03 -9.72 19.02
N GLY A 19 7.62 -10.00 17.86
CA GLY A 19 6.94 -10.70 16.76
C GLY A 19 5.95 -9.85 15.96
N SER A 20 5.82 -8.54 16.22
CA SER A 20 4.92 -7.66 15.46
C SER A 20 5.19 -7.65 13.96
N LEU A 21 6.46 -7.70 13.55
CA LEU A 21 6.84 -7.76 12.14
C LEU A 21 6.37 -9.06 11.47
N GLU A 22 6.60 -10.20 12.11
CA GLU A 22 6.17 -11.51 11.61
C GLU A 22 4.65 -11.59 11.51
N ALA A 23 3.93 -11.18 12.57
CA ALA A 23 2.48 -11.14 12.56
C ALA A 23 1.91 -10.24 11.46
N MET A 24 2.55 -9.09 11.23
CA MET A 24 2.17 -8.14 10.18
C MET A 24 2.39 -8.74 8.78
N LEU A 25 3.61 -9.23 8.49
CA LEU A 25 3.96 -9.80 7.19
C LEU A 25 3.17 -11.08 6.91
N GLY A 26 3.03 -11.97 7.89
CA GLY A 26 2.26 -13.20 7.75
C GLY A 26 0.78 -12.94 7.43
N ARG A 27 0.20 -11.87 7.97
CA ARG A 27 -1.19 -11.47 7.66
C ARG A 27 -1.29 -10.73 6.32
N ALA A 28 -0.31 -9.90 5.97
CA ALA A 28 -0.29 -9.21 4.68
C ALA A 28 -0.16 -10.20 3.52
N PHE A 29 0.88 -11.04 3.52
CA PHE A 29 1.11 -12.05 2.48
C PHE A 29 0.10 -13.20 2.53
N GLY A 30 -0.51 -13.44 3.70
CA GLY A 30 -1.63 -14.37 3.86
C GLY A 30 -3.01 -13.79 3.52
N ALA A 31 -3.11 -12.54 3.06
CA ALA A 31 -4.38 -11.89 2.78
C ALA A 31 -5.16 -12.60 1.64
N ARG A 32 -6.48 -12.39 1.61
CA ARG A 32 -7.37 -13.00 0.62
C ARG A 32 -7.57 -12.11 -0.62
N SER A 33 -7.01 -10.90 -0.63
CA SER A 33 -7.12 -9.94 -1.73
C SER A 33 -6.04 -8.87 -1.58
N PHE A 34 -5.78 -8.12 -2.65
CA PHE A 34 -4.82 -7.00 -2.63
C PHE A 34 -5.23 -5.89 -1.65
N ALA A 35 -6.53 -5.57 -1.56
CA ALA A 35 -7.03 -4.65 -0.53
C ALA A 35 -6.75 -5.17 0.90
N GLY A 36 -6.86 -6.49 1.10
CA GLY A 36 -6.51 -7.16 2.35
C GLY A 36 -5.02 -7.02 2.68
N PHE A 37 -4.14 -7.19 1.70
CA PHE A 37 -2.69 -7.04 1.88
C PHE A 37 -2.34 -5.66 2.45
N TRP A 38 -2.81 -4.58 1.82
CA TRP A 38 -2.52 -3.21 2.25
C TRP A 38 -3.15 -2.85 3.60
N ARG A 39 -4.23 -3.54 3.99
CA ARG A 39 -4.83 -3.39 5.32
C ARG A 39 -3.91 -3.91 6.44
N TYR A 40 -3.03 -4.86 6.13
CA TYR A 40 -2.10 -5.47 7.10
C TYR A 40 -0.65 -5.00 6.94
N TRP A 41 -0.21 -4.58 5.75
CA TRP A 41 1.19 -4.28 5.42
C TRP A 41 1.92 -3.35 6.38
N ASN A 42 1.26 -2.31 6.89
CA ASN A 42 1.84 -1.42 7.89
C ASN A 42 0.71 -0.79 8.73
N PRO A 43 0.38 -1.36 9.90
CA PRO A 43 -0.75 -0.91 10.71
C PRO A 43 -0.58 0.51 11.27
N ILE A 44 0.65 0.95 11.54
CA ILE A 44 0.92 2.29 12.09
C ILE A 44 0.66 3.33 11.00
N PHE A 45 1.28 3.20 9.82
CA PHE A 45 1.01 4.09 8.70
C PHE A 45 -0.45 3.99 8.23
N GLY A 46 -0.99 2.78 8.18
CA GLY A 46 -2.39 2.54 7.83
C GLY A 46 -3.38 3.23 8.76
N TYR A 47 -3.06 3.39 10.05
CA TYR A 47 -3.86 4.18 10.99
C TYR A 47 -3.90 5.65 10.56
N TYR A 48 -2.74 6.27 10.36
CA TYR A 48 -2.67 7.69 9.99
C TYR A 48 -3.29 7.96 8.62
N LEU A 49 -3.00 7.12 7.62
CA LEU A 49 -3.61 7.23 6.30
C LEU A 49 -5.14 7.09 6.37
N LEU A 50 -5.65 6.13 7.16
CA LEU A 50 -7.09 5.96 7.31
C LEU A 50 -7.77 7.21 7.89
N TYR A 51 -7.24 7.75 9.00
CA TYR A 51 -7.91 8.83 9.72
C TYR A 51 -7.59 10.22 9.21
N ARG A 52 -6.41 10.44 8.61
CA ARG A 52 -5.95 11.75 8.14
C ARG A 52 -6.13 11.96 6.65
N VAL A 53 -6.21 10.91 5.84
CA VAL A 53 -6.31 11.03 4.38
C VAL A 53 -7.58 10.38 3.85
N TYR A 54 -7.75 9.08 4.05
CA TYR A 54 -8.87 8.34 3.47
C TYR A 54 -10.23 8.81 4.02
N THR A 55 -10.38 8.89 5.34
CA THR A 55 -11.69 9.22 5.96
C THR A 55 -12.17 10.62 5.56
N PRO A 56 -11.35 11.69 5.65
CA PRO A 56 -11.75 13.01 5.13
C PRO A 56 -12.09 12.98 3.64
N THR A 57 -11.23 12.38 2.82
CA THR A 57 -11.42 12.33 1.36
C THR A 57 -12.69 11.57 0.97
N SER A 58 -12.97 10.45 1.64
CA SER A 58 -14.14 9.60 1.36
C SER A 58 -15.49 10.26 1.66
N LYS A 59 -15.51 11.40 2.36
CA LYS A 59 -16.72 12.21 2.57
C LYS A 59 -17.05 13.11 1.37
N VAL A 60 -16.09 13.32 0.47
CA VAL A 60 -16.21 14.27 -0.65
C VAL A 60 -16.24 13.56 -2.00
N VAL A 61 -15.49 12.45 -2.15
CA VAL A 61 -15.37 11.73 -3.42
C VAL A 61 -15.73 10.24 -3.27
N PRO A 62 -16.08 9.55 -4.38
CA PRO A 62 -16.34 8.11 -4.35
C PRO A 62 -15.15 7.31 -3.81
N ARG A 63 -15.46 6.16 -3.20
CA ARG A 63 -14.47 5.27 -2.57
C ARG A 63 -13.23 4.98 -3.43
N PRO A 64 -13.33 4.63 -4.74
CA PRO A 64 -12.14 4.37 -5.55
C PRO A 64 -11.19 5.57 -5.64
N VAL A 65 -11.75 6.77 -5.76
CA VAL A 65 -10.98 8.02 -5.82
C VAL A 65 -10.30 8.28 -4.47
N ALA A 66 -11.02 8.12 -3.36
CA ALA A 66 -10.44 8.28 -2.02
C ALA A 66 -9.31 7.27 -1.75
N LEU A 67 -9.42 6.05 -2.27
CA LEU A 67 -8.37 5.04 -2.20
C LEU A 67 -7.12 5.50 -2.97
N VAL A 68 -7.28 5.92 -4.24
CA VAL A 68 -6.17 6.42 -5.07
C VAL A 68 -5.47 7.59 -4.41
N VAL A 69 -6.23 8.61 -3.95
CA VAL A 69 -5.67 9.76 -3.23
C VAL A 69 -4.87 9.33 -2.00
N THR A 70 -5.34 8.32 -1.26
CA THR A 70 -4.62 7.82 -0.08
C THR A 70 -3.28 7.17 -0.43
N PHE A 71 -3.23 6.38 -1.51
CA PHE A 71 -1.99 5.80 -2.00
C PHE A 71 -1.04 6.88 -2.53
N LEU A 72 -1.53 7.83 -3.33
CA LEU A 72 -0.71 8.93 -3.85
C LEU A 72 -0.13 9.79 -2.73
N ALA A 73 -0.93 10.13 -1.70
CA ALA A 73 -0.43 10.86 -0.54
C ALA A 73 0.68 10.10 0.20
N CYS A 74 0.55 8.77 0.31
CA CYS A 74 1.59 7.93 0.90
C CYS A 74 2.86 7.92 0.03
N GLY A 75 2.74 7.75 -1.29
CA GLY A 75 3.86 7.79 -2.22
C GLY A 75 4.58 9.14 -2.21
N ALA A 76 3.84 10.24 -2.22
CA ALA A 76 4.38 11.59 -2.15
C ALA A 76 5.16 11.84 -0.86
N LEU A 77 4.73 11.27 0.27
CA LEU A 77 5.49 11.33 1.52
C LEU A 77 6.85 10.61 1.40
N HIS A 78 6.91 9.47 0.70
CA HIS A 78 8.19 8.77 0.48
C HIS A 78 9.11 9.54 -0.47
N ASP A 79 8.55 10.15 -1.52
CA ASP A 79 9.31 11.01 -2.43
C ASP A 79 9.84 12.26 -1.70
N ALA A 80 9.05 12.86 -0.79
CA ALA A 80 9.48 13.99 0.03
C ALA A 80 10.64 13.63 0.97
N VAL A 81 10.61 12.44 1.59
CA VAL A 81 11.74 11.94 2.39
C VAL A 81 12.97 11.71 1.51
N THR A 82 12.78 11.14 0.31
CA THR A 82 13.87 10.92 -0.64
C THR A 82 14.50 12.22 -1.10
N LEU A 83 13.69 13.25 -1.39
CA LEU A 83 14.14 14.60 -1.70
C LEU A 83 14.93 15.20 -0.55
N ALA A 84 14.44 15.12 0.69
CA ALA A 84 15.12 15.67 1.85
C ALA A 84 16.51 15.02 2.08
N VAL A 85 16.66 13.74 1.75
CA VAL A 85 17.92 13.00 1.93
C VAL A 85 18.87 13.15 0.74
N ARG A 86 18.34 13.14 -0.50
CA ARG A 86 19.16 13.13 -1.73
C ARG A 86 19.36 14.50 -2.37
N GLY A 87 18.54 15.49 -2.02
CA GLY A 87 18.58 16.83 -2.61
C GLY A 87 18.02 16.93 -4.04
N SER A 88 17.50 15.84 -4.60
CA SER A 88 16.84 15.82 -5.91
C SER A 88 15.46 15.17 -5.83
N THR A 89 14.52 15.64 -6.64
CA THR A 89 13.17 15.07 -6.67
C THR A 89 13.14 13.85 -7.58
N ALA A 90 12.33 12.89 -7.20
CA ALA A 90 11.96 11.77 -8.05
C ALA A 90 10.55 11.37 -7.63
N PHE A 91 9.57 11.39 -8.53
CA PHE A 91 8.20 10.96 -8.23
C PHE A 91 8.04 9.42 -8.29
N LEU A 92 9.12 8.69 -7.95
CA LEU A 92 9.20 7.24 -8.14
C LEU A 92 8.23 6.52 -7.20
N PHE A 93 8.19 6.88 -5.92
CA PHE A 93 7.28 6.23 -4.97
C PHE A 93 5.83 6.64 -5.25
N THR A 94 5.56 7.90 -5.59
CA THR A 94 4.20 8.31 -6.03
C THR A 94 3.73 7.47 -7.20
N THR A 95 4.59 7.23 -8.19
CA THR A 95 4.27 6.38 -9.35
C THR A 95 4.05 4.91 -8.95
N ILE A 96 4.92 4.33 -8.13
CA ILE A 96 4.77 2.95 -7.62
C ILE A 96 3.45 2.82 -6.85
N PHE A 97 3.12 3.78 -5.97
CA PHE A 97 1.89 3.76 -5.19
C PHE A 97 0.63 3.96 -6.06
N ALA A 98 0.73 4.70 -7.17
CA ALA A 98 -0.34 4.78 -8.16
C ALA A 98 -0.64 3.39 -8.77
N PHE A 99 0.40 2.64 -9.15
CA PHE A 99 0.24 1.25 -9.62
C PHE A 99 -0.32 0.33 -8.53
N PHE A 100 0.10 0.49 -7.27
CA PHE A 100 -0.50 -0.26 -6.17
C PHE A 100 -2.00 0.01 -6.03
N ALA A 101 -2.42 1.29 -6.06
CA ALA A 101 -3.82 1.67 -6.04
C ALA A 101 -4.59 1.06 -7.22
N GLY A 102 -4.03 1.14 -8.42
CA GLY A 102 -4.58 0.53 -9.63
C GLY A 102 -4.79 -0.97 -9.46
N GLY A 103 -3.78 -1.70 -8.98
CA GLY A 103 -3.91 -3.13 -8.74
C GLY A 103 -4.95 -3.48 -7.68
N VAL A 104 -5.08 -2.69 -6.61
CA VAL A 104 -6.17 -2.86 -5.64
C VAL A 104 -7.54 -2.72 -6.31
N LEU A 105 -7.74 -1.64 -7.07
CA LEU A 105 -9.01 -1.40 -7.76
C LEU A 105 -9.33 -2.46 -8.81
N LEU A 106 -8.33 -2.90 -9.58
CA LEU A 106 -8.48 -3.98 -10.54
C LEU A 106 -8.82 -5.30 -9.84
N GLY A 107 -8.17 -5.61 -8.72
CA GLY A 107 -8.48 -6.79 -7.91
C GLY A 107 -9.92 -6.75 -7.36
N GLU A 108 -10.40 -5.58 -6.93
CA GLU A 108 -11.78 -5.40 -6.49
C GLU A 108 -12.79 -5.51 -7.64
N ALA A 109 -12.50 -4.89 -8.79
CA ALA A 109 -13.33 -4.97 -9.99
C ALA A 109 -13.45 -6.42 -10.50
N ALA A 110 -12.35 -7.19 -10.44
CA ALA A 110 -12.31 -8.61 -10.77
C ALA A 110 -12.89 -9.51 -9.66
N ARG A 111 -13.34 -8.95 -8.53
CA ARG A 111 -13.81 -9.69 -7.35
C ARG A 111 -12.81 -10.76 -6.88
N LEU A 112 -11.52 -10.43 -6.92
CA LEU A 112 -10.42 -11.33 -6.56
C LEU A 112 -10.60 -11.88 -5.15
N ASP A 113 -10.73 -13.20 -5.04
CA ASP A 113 -10.74 -13.93 -3.77
C ASP A 113 -9.73 -15.07 -3.78
N LEU A 114 -8.68 -14.92 -2.98
CA LEU A 114 -7.62 -15.89 -2.77
C LEU A 114 -7.90 -16.81 -1.57
N SER A 115 -9.13 -16.83 -1.02
CA SER A 115 -9.50 -17.63 0.15
C SER A 115 -9.24 -19.13 -0.03
N ARG A 116 -9.42 -19.63 -1.26
CA ARG A 116 -9.21 -21.04 -1.63
C ARG A 116 -7.74 -21.40 -1.84
N ALA A 117 -6.85 -20.42 -1.99
CA ALA A 117 -5.44 -20.66 -2.22
C ALA A 117 -4.70 -20.96 -0.90
N PRO A 118 -3.77 -21.93 -0.89
CA PRO A 118 -2.92 -22.18 0.27
C PRO A 118 -2.05 -20.94 0.56
N ARG A 119 -1.58 -20.81 1.81
CA ARG A 119 -0.83 -19.61 2.24
C ARG A 119 0.40 -19.30 1.37
N PRO A 120 1.24 -20.28 0.96
CA PRO A 120 2.38 -20.00 0.09
C PRO A 120 1.96 -19.44 -1.27
N ALA A 121 0.89 -19.96 -1.86
CA ALA A 121 0.36 -19.44 -3.12
C ALA A 121 -0.15 -18.00 -2.97
N ARG A 122 -0.84 -17.68 -1.86
CA ARG A 122 -1.21 -16.28 -1.55
C ARG A 122 0.01 -15.38 -1.44
N ALA A 123 1.04 -15.81 -0.72
CA ALA A 123 2.26 -15.02 -0.58
C ALA A 123 2.92 -14.77 -1.94
N ALA A 124 3.05 -15.81 -2.78
CA ALA A 124 3.59 -15.69 -4.13
C ALA A 124 2.78 -14.74 -5.01
N ILE A 125 1.45 -14.79 -4.95
CA ILE A 125 0.57 -13.87 -5.70
C ILE A 125 0.76 -12.42 -5.25
N HIS A 126 0.85 -12.16 -3.95
CA HIS A 126 1.10 -10.79 -3.45
C HIS A 126 2.51 -10.30 -3.82
N LEU A 127 3.54 -11.17 -3.76
CA LEU A 127 4.88 -10.84 -4.21
C LEU A 127 4.90 -10.51 -5.71
N ALA A 128 4.24 -11.32 -6.54
CA ALA A 128 4.11 -11.07 -7.97
C ALA A 128 3.39 -9.75 -8.25
N TYR A 129 2.32 -9.45 -7.52
CA TYR A 129 1.60 -8.17 -7.59
C TYR A 129 2.49 -6.96 -7.24
N LEU A 130 3.28 -7.04 -6.17
CA LEU A 130 4.21 -5.96 -5.80
C LEU A 130 5.29 -5.79 -6.88
N ALA A 131 5.89 -6.89 -7.30
CA ALA A 131 6.94 -6.91 -8.32
C ALA A 131 6.43 -6.33 -9.64
N SER A 132 5.23 -6.72 -10.09
CA SER A 132 4.65 -6.21 -11.34
C SER A 132 4.38 -4.71 -11.28
N CYS A 133 3.90 -4.19 -10.14
CA CYS A 133 3.67 -2.75 -9.97
C CYS A 133 4.98 -1.96 -9.97
N ILE A 134 6.01 -2.48 -9.30
CA ILE A 134 7.34 -1.86 -9.28
C ILE A 134 7.96 -1.86 -10.69
N LEU A 135 7.93 -3.01 -11.37
CA LEU A 135 8.43 -3.14 -12.74
C LEU A 135 7.70 -2.19 -13.69
N ALA A 136 6.38 -2.06 -13.57
CA ALA A 136 5.59 -1.12 -14.37
C ALA A 136 6.01 0.35 -14.12
N ALA A 137 6.26 0.73 -12.86
CA ALA A 137 6.74 2.07 -12.55
C ALA A 137 8.13 2.35 -13.14
N TYR A 138 9.05 1.38 -13.09
CA TYR A 138 10.37 1.51 -13.71
C TYR A 138 10.31 1.51 -15.24
N ALA A 139 9.41 0.72 -15.84
CA ALA A 139 9.20 0.72 -17.28
C ALA A 139 8.65 2.09 -17.74
N LEU A 140 7.67 2.65 -17.01
CA LEU A 140 7.15 3.99 -17.28
C LEU A 140 8.25 5.06 -17.17
N ARG A 141 9.12 4.94 -16.16
CA ARG A 141 10.29 5.81 -16.00
C ARG A 141 11.20 5.79 -17.21
N ALA A 142 11.50 4.59 -17.73
CA ALA A 142 12.38 4.43 -18.88
C ALA A 142 11.73 4.95 -20.17
N ALA A 143 10.41 4.77 -20.33
CA ALA A 143 9.67 5.19 -21.50
C ALA A 143 9.38 6.70 -21.57
N VAL A 144 9.40 7.41 -20.44
CA VAL A 144 9.11 8.85 -20.37
C VAL A 144 10.29 9.60 -19.73
N PRO A 145 11.38 9.88 -20.49
CA PRO A 145 12.51 10.66 -19.99
C PRO A 145 12.04 12.05 -19.53
N GLY A 146 12.33 12.41 -18.27
CA GLY A 146 11.97 13.71 -17.68
C GLY A 146 10.78 13.69 -16.71
N TRP A 147 9.87 12.70 -16.78
CA TRP A 147 8.71 12.62 -15.86
C TRP A 147 9.10 12.31 -14.40
N LEU A 148 10.26 11.66 -14.22
CA LEU A 148 10.79 11.27 -12.91
C LEU A 148 12.20 11.84 -12.65
N SER A 149 12.62 12.81 -13.46
CA SER A 149 13.93 13.43 -13.44
C SER A 149 13.78 14.93 -13.19
N LEU A 150 13.56 15.32 -11.94
CA LEU A 150 13.73 16.72 -11.51
C LEU A 150 14.60 16.75 -10.26
#